data_AF-E2AXV3-F1
#
_entry.id   AF-E2AXV3-F1
#
_cell.length_a   1.000
_cell.length_b   1.000
_cell.length_c   1.000
_cell.angle_alpha   90.00
_cell.angle_beta   90.00
_cell.angle_gamma   90.00
#
_symmetry.space_group_name_H-M   'P 1'
#
loop_
_entity.id
_entity.type
_entity.pdbx_description
1 polymer ?
#
loop_
_entity_poly.entity_id
_entity_poly.type
_entity_poly.pdbx_seq_one_letter_code
_entity_poly.pdbx_strand_id
1 'polypeptide(L)' 'MSAQLAKPKLRALYAAQLKRNIIASITAGVIIAGLFKVFVCDKRKQKYVDFYKTYDPEKQLKIMNEAGLMQSYIPK' A
#
# COMPACT_ATOMS: atom_id res chain seq x y z
N MET A 1 -7.78 32.04 -47.46
CA MET A 1 -8.08 32.87 -46.26
C MET A 1 -7.33 32.27 -45.07
N SER A 2 -6.14 32.78 -44.74
CA SER A 2 -5.40 32.33 -43.56
C SER A 2 -6.14 32.80 -42.30
N ALA A 3 -6.56 31.87 -41.44
CA ALA A 3 -7.21 32.20 -40.18
C ALA A 3 -6.26 33.03 -39.29
N GLN A 4 -6.72 34.16 -38.78
CA GLN A 4 -5.96 34.98 -37.84
C GLN A 4 -5.85 34.26 -36.49
N LEU A 5 -4.61 34.11 -35.99
CA LEU A 5 -4.35 33.48 -34.70
C LEU A 5 -4.85 34.38 -33.56
N ALA A 6 -5.64 33.83 -32.64
CA ALA A 6 -6.04 34.51 -31.43
C ALA A 6 -4.81 34.83 -30.54
N LYS A 7 -4.84 35.98 -29.86
CA LYS A 7 -3.70 36.43 -29.04
C LYS A 7 -3.44 35.46 -27.87
N PRO A 8 -2.24 34.89 -27.75
CA PRO A 8 -1.92 33.98 -26.65
C PRO A 8 -1.73 34.73 -25.33
N LYS A 9 -1.83 34.01 -24.22
CA LYS A 9 -1.52 34.53 -22.89
C LYS A 9 0.01 34.62 -22.74
N LEU A 10 0.54 35.82 -22.45
CA LEU A 10 1.99 36.06 -22.34
C LEU A 10 2.47 36.40 -20.92
N ARG A 11 1.57 36.41 -19.94
CA ARG A 11 1.86 36.76 -18.53
C ARG A 11 1.36 35.68 -17.58
N ALA A 12 2.03 35.56 -16.43
CA ALA A 12 1.71 34.61 -15.35
C ALA A 12 1.65 33.13 -15.79
N LEU A 13 2.41 32.76 -16.83
CA LEU A 13 2.48 31.39 -17.33
C LEU A 13 2.98 30.41 -16.26
N TYR A 14 4.03 30.81 -15.53
CA TYR A 14 4.59 30.01 -14.44
C TYR A 14 3.58 29.75 -13.32
N ALA A 15 2.85 30.79 -12.88
CA ALA A 15 1.83 30.64 -11.83
C ALA A 15 0.69 29.70 -12.26
N ALA A 16 0.28 29.75 -13.54
CA ALA A 16 -0.74 28.85 -14.07
C ALA A 16 -0.25 27.39 -14.12
N GLN A 17 1.00 27.16 -14.53
CA GLN A 17 1.61 25.83 -14.55
C GLN A 17 1.82 25.29 -13.13
N LEU A 18 2.31 26.12 -12.21
CA LEU A 18 2.55 25.73 -10.82
C LEU A 18 1.25 25.26 -10.14
N LYS A 19 0.15 26.01 -10.30
CA LYS A 19 -1.16 25.61 -9.75
C LYS A 19 -1.61 24.25 -10.27
N ARG A 20 -1.48 24.01 -11.57
CA ARG A 20 -1.81 22.72 -12.18
C ARG A 20 -0.95 21.58 -11.63
N ASN A 21 0.36 21.81 -11.52
CA ASN A 21 1.29 20.80 -11.05
C ASN A 21 1.05 20.43 -9.58
N ILE A 22 0.74 21.41 -8.73
CA ILE A 22 0.41 21.18 -7.32
C ILE A 22 -0.86 20.35 -7.18
N ILE A 23 -1.91 20.67 -7.95
CA ILE A 23 -3.15 19.89 -7.92
C ILE A 23 -2.86 18.46 -8.38
N ALA A 24 -2.14 18.29 -9.49
CA ALA A 24 -1.79 16.97 -10.00
C ALA A 24 -0.95 16.15 -9.01
N SER A 25 0.03 16.76 -8.34
CA SER A 25 0.88 16.05 -7.38
C SER A 25 0.11 15.62 -6.13
N ILE A 26 -0.76 16.48 -5.60
CA ILE A 26 -1.62 16.13 -4.46
C ILE A 26 -2.55 14.98 -4.83
N THR A 27 -3.25 15.08 -5.98
CA THR A 27 -4.16 14.02 -6.42
C THR A 27 -3.42 12.70 -6.62
N ALA A 28 -2.25 12.71 -7.27
CA ALA A 28 -1.44 11.51 -7.44
C ALA A 28 -1.00 10.91 -6.09
N GLY A 29 -0.57 11.76 -5.15
CA GLY A 29 -0.16 11.33 -3.81
C GLY A 29 -1.28 10.65 -3.04
N VAL A 30 -2.50 11.22 -3.06
CA VAL A 30 -3.67 10.63 -2.39
C VAL A 30 -4.05 9.28 -3.01
N ILE A 31 -4.01 9.17 -4.33
CA ILE A 31 -4.31 7.91 -5.03
C ILE A 31 -3.31 6.83 -4.61
N ILE A 32 -2.01 7.12 -4.66
CA ILE A 32 -0.97 6.16 -4.30
C ILE A 32 -1.09 5.73 -2.84
N ALA A 33 -1.34 6.69 -1.93
CA ALA A 33 -1.55 6.39 -0.51
C ALA A 33 -2.77 5.49 -0.29
N GLY A 34 -3.88 5.76 -0.99
CA GLY A 34 -5.08 4.93 -0.94
C GLY A 34 -4.82 3.51 -1.45
N LEU A 35 -4.13 3.37 -2.59
CA LEU A 35 -3.75 2.07 -3.15
C LEU A 35 -2.85 1.30 -2.18
N PHE A 36 -1.84 1.96 -1.60
CA PHE A 36 -0.93 1.31 -0.66
C PHE A 36 -1.66 0.82 0.60
N LYS A 37 -2.58 1.62 1.14
CA LYS A 37 -3.39 1.21 2.29
C LYS A 37 -4.18 -0.07 1.98
N VAL A 38 -4.93 -0.08 0.87
CA VAL A 38 -5.81 -1.21 0.53
C VAL A 38 -5.01 -2.45 0.15
N PHE A 39 -4.03 -2.31 -0.74
CA PHE A 39 -3.32 -3.46 -1.30
C PHE A 39 -2.23 -4.01 -0.40
N VAL A 40 -1.65 -3.20 0.48
CA VAL A 40 -0.54 -3.62 1.35
C VAL A 40 -0.97 -3.68 2.80
N CYS A 41 -1.43 -2.57 3.38
CA CYS A 41 -1.71 -2.50 4.81
C CYS A 41 -2.89 -3.40 5.20
N ASP A 42 -4.01 -3.28 4.50
CA ASP A 42 -5.23 -4.00 4.84
C ASP A 42 -5.10 -5.50 4.52
N LYS A 43 -4.47 -5.87 3.39
CA LYS A 43 -4.14 -7.27 3.09
C LYS A 43 -3.23 -7.90 4.15
N ARG A 44 -2.22 -7.19 4.65
CA ARG A 44 -1.36 -7.70 5.72
C ARG A 44 -2.17 -7.95 6.99
N LYS A 45 -2.96 -6.97 7.43
CA LYS A 45 -3.83 -7.11 8.61
C LYS A 45 -4.77 -8.30 8.48
N GLN A 46 -5.41 -8.43 7.33
CA GLN A 46 -6.32 -9.53 7.05
C GLN A 46 -5.60 -10.88 7.11
N LYS A 47 -4.38 -11.00 6.56
CA LYS A 47 -3.58 -12.23 6.64
C LYS A 47 -3.30 -12.66 8.09
N TYR A 48 -2.97 -11.72 8.98
CA TYR A 48 -2.79 -12.04 10.41
C TYR A 48 -4.10 -12.51 11.04
N VAL A 49 -5.20 -11.80 10.77
CA VAL A 49 -6.52 -12.16 11.29
C VAL A 49 -6.91 -13.57 10.81
N ASP A 50 -6.73 -13.86 9.52
CA ASP A 50 -7.09 -15.15 8.94
C ASP A 50 -6.21 -16.29 9.47
N PHE A 51 -4.93 -16.03 9.76
CA PHE A 51 -4.08 -16.98 10.46
C PHE A 51 -4.61 -17.31 11.85
N TYR A 52 -4.87 -16.30 12.67
CA TYR A 52 -5.31 -16.52 14.06
C TYR A 52 -6.74 -17.04 14.20
N LYS A 53 -7.60 -16.88 13.18
CA LYS A 53 -8.96 -17.45 13.19
C LYS A 53 -8.99 -18.97 13.32
N THR A 54 -8.01 -19.66 12.73
CA THR A 54 -7.96 -21.13 12.67
C THR A 54 -6.71 -21.70 13.35
N TYR A 55 -5.92 -20.84 14.01
CA TYR A 55 -4.69 -21.23 14.66
C TYR A 55 -4.98 -21.96 15.98
N ASP A 56 -4.54 -23.21 16.06
CA ASP A 56 -4.51 -24.01 17.28
C ASP A 56 -3.06 -24.08 17.81
N PRO A 57 -2.76 -23.42 18.94
CA PRO A 57 -1.42 -23.39 19.51
C PRO A 57 -0.90 -24.77 19.94
N GLU A 58 -1.77 -25.65 20.48
CA GLU A 58 -1.35 -26.95 21.02
C GLU A 58 -0.97 -27.90 19.89
N LYS A 59 -1.76 -27.89 18.80
CA LYS A 59 -1.46 -28.68 17.61
C LYS A 59 -0.14 -28.26 16.97
N GLN A 60 0.12 -26.96 16.87
CA GLN A 60 1.37 -26.46 16.30
C GLN A 60 2.57 -26.78 17.19
N LEU A 61 2.43 -26.65 18.51
CA LEU A 61 3.46 -27.03 19.46
C LEU A 61 3.78 -28.52 19.38
N LYS A 62 2.76 -29.38 19.22
CA LYS A 62 2.95 -30.82 19.02
C LYS A 62 3.80 -31.11 17.76
N ILE A 63 3.48 -30.46 16.64
CA ILE A 63 4.26 -30.59 15.39
C ILE A 63 5.72 -30.15 15.62
N MET A 64 5.95 -29.05 16.34
CA MET A 64 7.31 -28.55 16.63
C MET A 64 8.09 -29.48 17.56
N ASN A 65 7.42 -30.05 18.55
CA ASN A 65 7.97 -31.04 19.48
C ASN A 65 8.37 -32.34 18.75
N GLU A 66 7.49 -32.87 17.90
CA GLU A 66 7.76 -34.06 17.08
C GLU A 66 8.89 -33.81 16.06
N ALA A 67 9.00 -32.58 15.55
CA ALA A 67 10.11 -32.18 14.69
C ALA A 67 11.44 -31.95 15.46
N GLY A 68 11.46 -32.11 16.79
CA GLY A 68 12.65 -31.93 17.62
C GLY A 68 13.15 -30.47 17.70
N LEU A 69 12.30 -29.50 17.38
CA LEU A 69 12.68 -28.07 17.39
C LEU A 69 12.72 -27.49 18.81
N MET A 70 12.00 -28.10 19.75
CA MET A 70 11.87 -27.60 21.12
C MET A 70 12.89 -28.28 22.03
N GLN A 71 13.86 -27.51 22.53
CA GLN A 71 14.89 -28.00 23.48
C GLN A 71 14.30 -28.45 24.82
N SER A 72 13.16 -27.86 25.22
CA SER A 72 12.44 -28.23 26.44
C SER A 72 11.66 -29.54 26.32
N TYR A 73 11.46 -30.03 25.10
CA TYR A 73 10.75 -31.27 24.85
C TYR A 73 11.73 -32.36 24.43
N ILE A 74 11.98 -33.30 25.33
CA ILE A 74 12.76 -34.50 25.05
C ILE A 74 11.76 -35.57 24.59
N PRO A 75 11.75 -35.97 23.31
CA PRO A 75 10.91 -37.08 22.87
C PRO A 75 11.31 -38.35 23.64
N LYS A 76 10.32 -39.01 24.24
CA LYS A 76 10.51 -40.29 24.95
C LYS A 76 10.63 -41.44 23.98
#